data_AF-A0A565CQL3-F1
#
_entry.id   AF-A0A565CQL3-F1
#
_cell.length_a   1.000
_cell.length_b   1.000
_cell.length_c   1.000
_cell.angle_alpha   90.00
_cell.angle_beta   90.00
_cell.angle_gamma   90.00
#
_symmetry.space_group_name_H-M   'P 1'
#
loop_
_entity.id
_entity.type
_entity.pdbx_description
1 polymer ?
#
loop_
_entity_poly.entity_id
_entity_poly.type
_entity_poly.pdbx_seq_one_letter_code
_entity_poly.pdbx_strand_id
1 'polypeptide(L)'
;MAPRLFACFGVKGSSTSTTGKGISGHNAAVVAADVPAGDGPVLVQLFSSQGCKTSPEAEMLVSRLGRGDFDGQIRREGGSGSPAMVLVFHVDYWDYLGWKDPYGSSQWTVRQKAYIEALNQDTMFTPQFVVQGRVQLLGNEEETLLKSIVDAPRFPSPAFRATFQRPTSETLQVSLTGALRMKVDSSGIDIMVALYENGLVTDCPRGENSGRVLANDYVVRKLEKLCTVKDLAAKKTVSETAHFTVWDGFNSAKCGVAVFLQNTSLQIFGTQSFQLPDEI
;
A
#
# COMPACT_ATOMS: atom_id res chain seq x y z
N MET A 1 35.49 34.44 49.37
CA MET A 1 36.73 33.66 49.51
C MET A 1 36.69 32.51 48.53
N ALA A 2 37.54 32.53 47.52
CA ALA A 2 37.89 31.34 46.74
C ALA A 2 38.99 30.56 47.51
N PRO A 3 39.29 29.31 47.12
CA PRO A 3 40.34 29.19 46.11
C PRO A 3 40.03 28.19 44.98
N ARG A 4 40.68 28.48 43.86
CA ARG A 4 40.78 27.69 42.63
C ARG A 4 41.79 26.57 42.79
N LEU A 5 41.62 25.48 42.03
CA LEU A 5 42.71 24.62 41.60
C LEU A 5 42.66 24.48 40.07
N PHE A 6 43.77 24.88 39.44
CA PHE A 6 44.14 24.69 38.04
C PHE A 6 45.15 23.54 37.96
N ALA A 7 45.06 22.73 36.91
CA ALA A 7 46.14 22.09 36.14
C ALA A 7 45.61 20.80 35.47
N CYS A 8 46.11 20.25 34.37
CA CYS A 8 46.70 20.72 33.10
C CYS A 8 47.20 19.45 32.37
N PHE A 9 46.95 19.36 31.07
CA PHE A 9 47.62 18.54 30.03
C PHE A 9 47.49 17.01 29.97
N GLY A 10 47.12 16.55 28.78
CA GLY A 10 47.23 15.16 28.32
C GLY A 10 46.71 14.97 26.89
N VAL A 11 47.30 15.64 25.90
CA VAL A 11 47.08 15.37 24.47
C VAL A 11 47.75 14.04 24.12
N LYS A 12 46.99 13.10 23.55
CA LYS A 12 47.53 12.08 22.64
C LYS A 12 46.62 11.99 21.42
N GLY A 13 47.17 12.42 20.30
CA GLY A 13 46.62 12.12 18.99
C GLY A 13 46.77 10.62 18.68
N SER A 14 45.80 10.10 17.95
CA SER A 14 46.04 9.00 17.03
C SER A 14 45.36 9.38 15.72
N SER A 15 46.19 9.81 14.78
CA SER A 15 45.88 9.86 13.36
C SER A 15 45.72 8.43 12.86
N THR A 16 44.55 8.10 12.32
CA THR A 16 44.43 7.00 11.35
C THR A 16 43.83 7.58 10.09
N SER A 17 44.72 7.87 9.16
CA SER A 17 44.41 8.06 7.74
C SER A 17 43.96 6.71 7.17
N THR A 18 42.73 6.66 6.67
CA THR A 18 42.33 5.68 5.67
C THR A 18 41.76 6.43 4.49
N THR A 19 42.65 6.73 3.54
CA THR A 19 42.33 6.83 2.13
C THR A 19 41.71 5.50 1.69
N GLY A 20 40.40 5.48 1.50
CA GLY A 20 39.65 4.37 0.94
C GLY A 20 38.70 4.91 -0.13
N LYS A 21 38.98 4.53 -1.37
CA LYS A 21 38.25 4.86 -2.61
C LYS A 21 36.73 4.87 -2.44
N GLY A 22 36.08 5.84 -3.07
CA GLY A 22 34.63 5.85 -3.28
C GLY A 22 34.17 4.54 -3.90
N ILE A 23 33.37 3.80 -3.14
CA ILE A 23 32.54 2.72 -3.63
C ILE A 23 31.14 3.33 -3.70
N SER A 24 30.58 3.38 -4.91
CA SER A 24 29.17 3.64 -5.16
C SER A 24 28.32 2.66 -4.34
N GLY A 25 27.91 3.07 -3.15
CA GLY A 25 27.05 2.28 -2.28
C GLY A 25 25.61 2.40 -2.73
N HIS A 26 25.03 1.31 -3.25
CA HIS A 26 23.58 1.18 -3.28
C HIS A 26 23.11 1.07 -1.83
N ASN A 27 22.56 2.16 -1.28
CA ASN A 27 22.03 2.17 0.08
C ASN A 27 20.80 1.25 0.13
N ALA A 28 20.90 0.18 0.91
CA ALA A 28 19.79 -0.72 1.19
C ALA A 28 19.15 -0.32 2.52
N ALA A 29 17.85 -0.05 2.52
CA ALA A 29 17.11 0.29 3.72
C ALA A 29 16.22 -0.88 4.14
N VAL A 30 16.39 -1.35 5.38
CA VAL A 30 15.57 -2.42 5.95
C VAL A 30 14.48 -1.80 6.81
N VAL A 31 13.23 -2.12 6.51
CA VAL A 31 12.05 -1.68 7.26
C VAL A 31 11.35 -2.91 7.82
N ALA A 32 11.25 -2.96 9.15
CA ALA A 32 10.36 -3.87 9.84
C ALA A 32 9.10 -3.08 10.22
N ALA A 33 7.92 -3.59 9.87
CA ALA A 33 6.67 -3.10 10.41
C ALA A 33 6.36 -3.85 11.70
N ASP A 34 5.81 -3.16 12.71
CA ASP A 34 5.22 -3.83 13.85
C ASP A 34 4.11 -4.76 13.36
N VAL A 35 4.19 -6.03 13.75
CA VAL A 35 3.19 -7.05 13.38
C VAL A 35 2.35 -7.30 14.63
N PRO A 36 1.13 -6.73 14.73
CA PRO A 36 0.28 -6.94 15.89
C PRO A 36 0.02 -8.44 16.11
N ALA A 37 -0.01 -8.84 17.38
CA ALA A 37 -0.58 -10.12 17.75
C ALA A 37 -2.11 -10.06 17.57
N GLY A 38 -2.70 -11.06 16.92
CA GLY A 38 -4.15 -11.11 16.66
C GLY A 38 -4.54 -10.67 15.25
N ASP A 39 -5.69 -10.01 15.16
CA ASP A 39 -6.33 -9.60 13.91
C ASP A 39 -5.50 -8.56 13.15
N GLY A 40 -5.29 -8.79 11.86
CA GLY A 40 -4.67 -7.81 10.97
C GLY A 40 -5.64 -6.75 10.45
N PRO A 41 -5.12 -5.80 9.64
CA PRO A 41 -5.91 -4.82 8.93
C PRO A 41 -6.94 -5.45 7.99
N VAL A 42 -8.05 -4.72 7.78
CA VAL A 42 -9.01 -5.01 6.71
C VAL A 42 -8.54 -4.26 5.45
N LEU A 43 -8.30 -4.97 4.35
CA LEU A 43 -7.96 -4.33 3.08
C LEU A 43 -9.23 -3.84 2.37
N VAL A 44 -9.28 -2.55 2.10
CA VAL A 44 -10.31 -1.85 1.32
C VAL A 44 -9.69 -1.37 0.02
N GLN A 45 -10.25 -1.79 -1.11
CA GLN A 45 -9.79 -1.38 -2.43
C GLN A 45 -10.86 -0.49 -3.05
N LEU A 46 -10.47 0.68 -3.53
CA LEU A 46 -11.35 1.58 -4.29
C LEU A 46 -10.99 1.50 -5.77
N PHE A 47 -11.97 1.27 -6.63
CA PHE A 47 -11.86 1.49 -8.07
C PHE A 47 -12.50 2.84 -8.40
N SER A 48 -11.70 3.73 -8.98
CA SER A 48 -12.01 5.14 -9.16
C SER A 48 -11.57 5.64 -10.53
N SER A 49 -11.92 6.88 -10.87
CA SER A 49 -11.38 7.60 -12.01
C SER A 49 -11.67 9.08 -11.84
N GLN A 50 -10.68 9.93 -12.15
CA GLN A 50 -10.85 11.37 -12.24
C GLN A 50 -11.83 11.79 -13.35
N GLY A 51 -12.06 10.92 -14.34
CA GLY A 51 -13.05 11.13 -15.39
C GLY A 51 -14.49 10.90 -14.95
N CYS A 52 -14.71 10.23 -13.82
CA CYS A 52 -16.03 9.97 -13.24
C CYS A 52 -16.42 11.06 -12.24
N LYS A 53 -17.59 11.68 -12.43
CA LYS A 53 -18.08 12.80 -11.62
C LYS A 53 -18.15 12.54 -10.11
N THR A 54 -18.52 11.33 -9.69
CA THR A 54 -18.78 11.00 -8.27
C THR A 54 -17.56 10.41 -7.55
N SER A 55 -16.55 9.97 -8.29
CA SER A 55 -15.30 9.43 -7.72
C SER A 55 -14.61 10.34 -6.71
N PRO A 56 -14.54 11.69 -6.88
CA PRO A 56 -13.88 12.56 -5.90
C PRO A 56 -14.43 12.46 -4.47
N GLU A 57 -15.72 12.15 -4.30
CA GLU A 57 -16.32 11.96 -2.97
C GLU A 57 -15.82 10.66 -2.31
N ALA A 58 -15.71 9.58 -3.09
CA ALA A 58 -15.17 8.30 -2.61
C ALA A 58 -13.67 8.38 -2.30
N GLU A 59 -12.90 9.12 -3.11
CA GLU A 59 -11.48 9.40 -2.87
C GLU A 59 -11.27 10.11 -1.52
N MET A 60 -12.06 11.15 -1.24
CA MET A 60 -12.00 11.83 0.06
C MET A 60 -12.33 10.90 1.23
N LEU A 61 -13.34 10.03 1.07
CA LEU A 61 -13.70 9.03 2.06
C LEU A 61 -12.56 8.04 2.31
N VAL A 62 -11.88 7.55 1.25
CA VAL A 62 -10.71 6.67 1.38
C VAL A 62 -9.54 7.34 2.05
N SER A 63 -9.23 8.59 1.69
CA SER A 63 -8.15 9.33 2.34
C SER A 63 -8.40 9.47 3.83
N ARG A 64 -9.64 9.75 4.26
CA ARG A 64 -10.03 9.79 5.67
C ARG A 64 -9.88 8.42 6.34
N LEU A 65 -10.31 7.35 5.66
CA LEU A 65 -10.18 5.98 6.15
C LEU A 65 -8.72 5.56 6.34
N GLY A 66 -7.87 5.80 5.35
CA GLY A 66 -6.44 5.45 5.41
C GLY A 66 -5.66 6.23 6.46
N ARG A 67 -6.07 7.47 6.78
CA ARG A 67 -5.49 8.27 7.88
C ARG A 67 -5.94 7.81 9.27
N GLY A 68 -6.92 6.92 9.37
CA GLY A 68 -7.47 6.44 10.63
C GLY A 68 -8.53 7.36 11.24
N ASP A 69 -9.11 8.28 10.48
CA ASP A 69 -10.12 9.24 10.97
C ASP A 69 -11.36 8.51 11.55
N PHE A 70 -11.59 7.25 11.13
CA PHE A 70 -12.71 6.40 11.57
C PHE A 70 -12.33 5.30 12.56
N ASP A 71 -11.07 5.17 12.99
CA ASP A 71 -10.62 4.08 13.85
C ASP A 71 -11.40 4.02 15.18
N GLY A 72 -11.71 5.19 15.75
CA GLY A 72 -12.52 5.30 16.96
C GLY A 72 -13.97 4.86 16.76
N GLN A 73 -14.54 5.04 15.55
CA GLN A 73 -15.88 4.58 15.22
C GLN A 73 -15.91 3.08 15.02
N ILE A 74 -15.00 2.55 14.18
CA ILE A 74 -14.87 1.11 13.91
C ILE A 74 -14.71 0.33 15.22
N ARG A 75 -13.88 0.82 16.16
CA ARG A 75 -13.71 0.20 17.48
C ARG A 75 -15.00 0.20 18.32
N ARG A 76 -15.76 1.30 18.33
CA ARG A 76 -17.01 1.39 19.10
C ARG A 76 -18.10 0.49 18.56
N GLU A 77 -18.11 0.26 17.24
CA GLU A 77 -19.09 -0.59 16.56
C GLU A 77 -18.74 -2.09 16.62
N GLY A 78 -17.69 -2.47 17.35
CA GLY A 78 -17.30 -3.87 17.56
C GLY A 78 -16.20 -4.37 16.63
N GLY A 79 -15.64 -3.50 15.79
CA GLY A 79 -14.47 -3.80 14.99
C GLY A 79 -13.23 -4.00 15.86
N SER A 80 -12.36 -4.93 15.44
CA SER A 80 -11.04 -5.07 16.03
C SER A 80 -10.24 -3.76 15.88
N GLY A 81 -9.48 -3.38 16.91
CA GLY A 81 -8.76 -2.11 16.96
C GLY A 81 -7.67 -1.92 15.90
N SER A 82 -7.44 -2.94 15.05
CA SER A 82 -6.54 -2.86 13.90
C SER A 82 -7.14 -1.97 12.80
N PRO A 83 -6.34 -1.07 12.20
CA PRO A 83 -6.82 -0.08 11.23
C PRO A 83 -7.27 -0.73 9.91
N ALA A 84 -8.00 0.02 9.10
CA ALA A 84 -8.19 -0.34 7.69
C ALA A 84 -6.90 -0.04 6.90
N MET A 85 -6.62 -0.84 5.88
CA MET A 85 -5.63 -0.52 4.86
C MET A 85 -6.35 -0.23 3.56
N VAL A 86 -5.93 0.83 2.86
CA VAL A 86 -6.61 1.28 1.65
C VAL A 86 -5.67 1.22 0.44
N LEU A 87 -6.23 0.91 -0.73
CA LEU A 87 -5.55 0.98 -2.03
C LEU A 87 -6.53 1.51 -3.08
N VAL A 88 -6.10 2.48 -3.88
CA VAL A 88 -6.93 3.11 -4.92
C VAL A 88 -6.43 2.75 -6.31
N PHE A 89 -7.31 2.22 -7.14
CA PHE A 89 -7.04 1.75 -8.49
C PHE A 89 -7.82 2.61 -9.48
N HIS A 90 -7.11 3.42 -10.27
CA HIS A 90 -7.73 4.31 -11.25
C HIS A 90 -8.00 3.57 -12.57
N VAL A 91 -9.27 3.32 -12.89
CA VAL A 91 -9.65 2.65 -14.14
C VAL A 91 -9.58 3.63 -15.31
N ASP A 92 -9.34 3.10 -16.52
CA ASP A 92 -9.10 3.90 -17.74
C ASP A 92 -10.35 4.09 -18.61
N TYR A 93 -11.44 3.35 -18.36
CA TYR A 93 -12.60 3.37 -19.24
C TYR A 93 -13.46 4.63 -19.17
N TRP A 94 -13.08 5.65 -18.38
CA TRP A 94 -13.71 6.98 -18.39
C TRP A 94 -12.97 7.99 -19.26
N ASP A 95 -11.76 7.67 -19.75
CA ASP A 95 -10.90 8.62 -20.46
C ASP A 95 -11.54 9.18 -21.75
N TYR A 96 -12.51 8.46 -22.31
CA TYR A 96 -13.24 8.88 -23.50
C TYR A 96 -14.13 10.11 -23.28
N LEU A 97 -14.41 10.50 -22.03
CA LEU A 97 -15.20 11.70 -21.68
C LEU A 97 -14.41 13.02 -21.75
N GLY A 98 -13.20 13.01 -22.33
CA GLY A 98 -12.44 14.23 -22.63
C GLY A 98 -11.42 14.66 -21.56
N TRP A 99 -11.34 13.90 -20.46
CA TRP A 99 -10.25 13.97 -19.49
C TRP A 99 -9.60 12.61 -19.38
N LYS A 100 -8.28 12.55 -19.62
CA LYS A 100 -7.49 11.34 -19.44
C LYS A 100 -6.93 11.35 -18.02
N ASP A 101 -7.33 10.38 -17.20
CA ASP A 101 -6.81 10.25 -15.85
C ASP A 101 -5.31 9.90 -15.89
N PRO A 102 -4.42 10.69 -15.27
CA PRO A 102 -2.97 10.42 -15.27
C PRO A 102 -2.59 9.13 -14.53
N TYR A 103 -3.47 8.60 -13.68
CA TYR A 103 -3.28 7.37 -12.92
C TYR A 103 -4.09 6.20 -13.49
N GLY A 104 -4.93 6.47 -14.50
CA GLY A 104 -5.74 5.49 -15.22
C GLY A 104 -4.91 4.37 -15.83
N SER A 105 -5.33 3.12 -15.64
CA SER A 105 -4.66 1.96 -16.25
C SER A 105 -5.64 0.85 -16.62
N SER A 106 -5.44 0.25 -17.79
CA SER A 106 -6.19 -0.93 -18.24
C SER A 106 -5.99 -2.13 -17.31
N GLN A 107 -4.87 -2.21 -16.60
CA GLN A 107 -4.62 -3.24 -15.59
C GLN A 107 -5.59 -3.12 -14.40
N TRP A 108 -5.93 -1.89 -14.02
CA TRP A 108 -6.90 -1.60 -12.95
C TRP A 108 -8.32 -1.92 -13.40
N THR A 109 -8.66 -1.60 -14.66
CA THR A 109 -9.91 -2.04 -15.29
C THR A 109 -10.04 -3.56 -15.34
N VAL A 110 -8.97 -4.29 -15.72
CA VAL A 110 -8.97 -5.76 -15.73
C VAL A 110 -9.12 -6.33 -14.33
N ARG A 111 -8.43 -5.75 -13.33
CA ARG A 111 -8.59 -6.16 -11.93
C ARG A 111 -10.03 -5.93 -11.44
N GLN A 112 -10.66 -4.83 -11.83
CA GLN A 112 -12.06 -4.56 -11.51
C GLN A 112 -12.98 -5.63 -12.09
N LYS A 113 -12.81 -5.96 -13.38
CA LYS A 113 -13.56 -7.03 -14.05
C LYS A 113 -13.45 -8.36 -13.31
N ALA A 114 -12.25 -8.71 -12.87
CA ALA A 114 -12.02 -9.95 -12.13
C ALA A 114 -12.81 -9.97 -10.80
N TYR A 115 -12.99 -8.83 -10.12
CA TYR A 115 -13.88 -8.76 -8.95
C TYR A 115 -15.36 -8.85 -9.31
N ILE A 116 -15.78 -8.21 -10.41
CA ILE A 116 -17.17 -8.33 -10.90
C ILE A 116 -17.52 -9.80 -11.14
N GLU A 117 -16.63 -10.54 -11.79
CA GLU A 117 -16.79 -11.99 -12.01
C GLU A 117 -16.76 -12.78 -10.69
N ALA A 118 -15.75 -12.55 -9.83
CA ALA A 118 -15.61 -13.30 -8.58
C ALA A 118 -16.74 -13.07 -7.57
N LEU A 119 -17.40 -11.90 -7.63
CA LEU A 119 -18.51 -11.51 -6.76
C LEU A 119 -19.88 -11.77 -7.40
N ASN A 120 -19.94 -12.41 -8.57
CA ASN A 120 -21.16 -12.68 -9.34
C ASN A 120 -21.99 -11.42 -9.56
N GLN A 121 -21.36 -10.38 -10.10
CA GLN A 121 -21.96 -9.09 -10.38
C GLN A 121 -22.02 -8.87 -11.90
N ASP A 122 -22.97 -8.05 -12.34
CA ASP A 122 -23.24 -7.90 -13.78
C ASP A 122 -22.70 -6.59 -14.36
N THR A 123 -22.15 -5.69 -13.53
CA THR A 123 -21.82 -4.33 -13.98
C THR A 123 -20.59 -3.79 -13.26
N MET A 124 -19.64 -3.28 -14.05
CA MET A 124 -18.57 -2.40 -13.56
C MET A 124 -19.10 -0.99 -13.42
N PHE A 125 -18.72 -0.33 -12.32
CA PHE A 125 -19.03 1.07 -12.09
C PHE A 125 -17.91 1.71 -11.28
N THR A 126 -17.85 3.04 -11.30
CA THR A 126 -17.08 3.80 -10.32
C THR A 126 -17.96 4.86 -9.66
N PRO A 127 -17.65 5.24 -8.41
CA PRO A 127 -16.67 4.61 -7.53
C PRO A 127 -17.19 3.27 -6.96
N GLN A 128 -16.31 2.26 -6.88
CA GLN A 128 -16.62 0.94 -6.31
C GLN A 128 -15.63 0.59 -5.21
N PHE A 129 -16.10 0.28 -4.00
CA PHE A 129 -15.26 -0.37 -3.01
C PHE A 129 -15.35 -1.88 -3.10
N VAL A 130 -14.23 -2.52 -2.76
CA VAL A 130 -14.14 -3.95 -2.51
C VAL A 130 -13.44 -4.18 -1.16
N VAL A 131 -14.17 -4.73 -0.20
CA VAL A 131 -13.70 -5.02 1.17
C VAL A 131 -13.28 -6.48 1.28
N GLN A 132 -12.02 -6.72 1.64
CA GLN A 132 -11.39 -8.05 1.77
C GLN A 132 -11.57 -8.98 0.55
N GLY A 133 -11.87 -8.43 -0.63
CA GLY A 133 -12.18 -9.21 -1.83
C GLY A 133 -13.48 -10.02 -1.71
N ARG A 134 -14.42 -9.62 -0.85
CA ARG A 134 -15.62 -10.39 -0.50
C ARG A 134 -16.92 -9.63 -0.66
N VAL A 135 -16.89 -8.33 -0.36
CA VAL A 135 -18.06 -7.46 -0.42
C VAL A 135 -17.72 -6.30 -1.33
N GLN A 136 -18.64 -5.96 -2.23
CA GLN A 136 -18.58 -4.71 -2.98
C GLN A 136 -19.69 -3.76 -2.55
N LEU A 137 -19.43 -2.47 -2.69
CA LEU A 137 -20.41 -1.41 -2.40
C LEU A 137 -20.13 -0.18 -3.27
N LEU A 138 -21.14 0.68 -3.39
CA LEU A 138 -21.02 1.98 -4.04
C LEU A 138 -20.14 2.92 -3.22
N GLY A 139 -19.32 3.71 -3.91
CA GLY A 139 -18.27 4.51 -3.28
C GLY A 139 -18.72 5.70 -2.43
N ASN A 140 -20.02 5.99 -2.38
CA ASN A 140 -20.60 7.15 -1.69
C ASN A 140 -21.40 6.79 -0.42
N GLU A 141 -21.31 5.55 0.07
CA GLU A 141 -22.01 5.10 1.27
C GLU A 141 -21.04 4.90 2.46
N GLU A 142 -20.75 5.98 3.20
CA GLU A 142 -19.82 5.97 4.35
C GLU A 142 -20.23 4.94 5.42
N GLU A 143 -21.49 4.97 5.88
CA GLU A 143 -21.97 4.05 6.91
C GLU A 143 -21.92 2.58 6.47
N THR A 144 -22.31 2.29 5.22
CA THR A 144 -22.24 0.95 4.64
C THR A 144 -20.79 0.46 4.55
N LEU A 145 -19.85 1.34 4.17
CA LEU A 145 -18.43 1.01 4.12
C LEU A 145 -17.89 0.66 5.51
N LEU A 146 -18.15 1.51 6.51
CA LEU A 146 -17.67 1.30 7.87
C LEU A 146 -18.24 0.02 8.47
N LYS A 147 -19.54 -0.22 8.28
CA LYS A 147 -20.18 -1.48 8.69
C LYS A 147 -19.54 -2.69 8.00
N SER A 148 -19.27 -2.60 6.69
CA SER A 148 -18.61 -3.69 5.96
C SER A 148 -17.19 -3.97 6.46
N ILE A 149 -16.47 -2.94 6.94
CA ILE A 149 -15.15 -3.10 7.55
C ILE A 149 -15.24 -3.74 8.94
N VAL A 150 -16.25 -3.38 9.73
CA VAL A 150 -16.52 -3.98 11.05
C VAL A 150 -16.84 -5.47 10.90
N ASP A 151 -17.72 -5.81 9.95
CA ASP A 151 -18.20 -7.18 9.73
C ASP A 151 -17.20 -8.06 8.95
N ALA A 152 -16.16 -7.48 8.36
CA ALA A 152 -15.21 -8.19 7.51
C ALA A 152 -14.40 -9.23 8.29
N PRO A 153 -14.13 -10.42 7.69
CA PRO A 153 -13.25 -11.40 8.31
C PRO A 153 -11.83 -10.85 8.41
N ARG A 154 -11.21 -11.06 9.57
CA ARG A 154 -9.85 -10.61 9.86
C ARG A 154 -8.89 -11.78 9.90
N PHE A 155 -7.67 -11.50 9.45
CA PHE A 155 -6.60 -12.47 9.40
C PHE A 155 -5.32 -11.82 9.92
N PRO A 156 -4.47 -12.55 10.65
CA PRO A 156 -3.19 -12.02 11.09
C PRO A 156 -2.37 -11.52 9.90
N SER A 157 -1.78 -10.32 10.03
CA SER A 157 -0.82 -9.82 9.06
C SER A 157 0.30 -10.84 8.85
N PRO A 158 0.82 -11.01 7.62
CA PRO A 158 2.08 -11.74 7.44
C PRO A 158 3.20 -11.05 8.23
N ALA A 159 4.27 -11.80 8.53
CA ALA A 159 5.40 -11.29 9.31
C ALA A 159 6.59 -10.95 8.40
N PHE A 160 6.35 -10.20 7.32
CA PHE A 160 7.42 -9.78 6.41
C PHE A 160 8.26 -8.65 7.01
N ARG A 161 9.55 -8.70 6.70
CA ARG A 161 10.47 -7.56 6.70
C ARG A 161 10.71 -7.17 5.26
N ALA A 162 10.69 -5.87 4.99
CA ALA A 162 10.96 -5.34 3.66
C ALA A 162 12.36 -4.73 3.61
N THR A 163 13.12 -5.05 2.57
CA THR A 163 14.35 -4.35 2.23
C THR A 163 14.13 -3.65 0.91
N PHE A 164 14.38 -2.36 0.88
CA PHE A 164 14.25 -1.53 -0.31
C PHE A 164 15.65 -1.19 -0.83
N GLN A 165 15.81 -1.25 -2.14
CA GLN A 165 17.02 -0.80 -2.84
C GLN A 165 16.65 -0.11 -4.15
N ARG A 166 17.45 0.86 -4.57
CA ARG A 166 17.33 1.49 -5.88
C ARG A 166 18.58 1.20 -6.72
N PRO A 167 18.64 0.04 -7.41
CA PRO A 167 19.81 -0.33 -8.19
C PRO A 167 20.06 0.62 -9.38
N THR A 168 19.00 1.24 -9.93
CA THR A 168 19.11 2.31 -10.93
C THR A 168 18.10 3.40 -10.63
N SER A 169 18.27 4.59 -11.22
CA SER A 169 17.29 5.70 -11.08
C SER A 169 15.87 5.31 -11.47
N GLU A 170 15.71 4.31 -12.34
CA GLU A 170 14.43 3.87 -12.88
C GLU A 170 13.89 2.59 -12.22
N THR A 171 14.65 1.94 -11.33
CA THR A 171 14.26 0.65 -10.75
C THR A 171 14.24 0.73 -9.23
N LEU A 172 13.09 0.40 -8.65
CA LEU A 172 12.94 0.10 -7.23
C LEU A 172 12.90 -1.42 -7.04
N GLN A 173 13.78 -1.94 -6.21
CA GLN A 173 13.79 -3.33 -5.77
C GLN A 173 13.19 -3.42 -4.37
N VAL A 174 12.23 -4.35 -4.20
CA VAL A 174 11.56 -4.62 -2.93
C VAL A 174 11.73 -6.09 -2.59
N SER A 175 12.58 -6.39 -1.62
CA SER A 175 12.80 -7.74 -1.11
C SER A 175 11.97 -7.96 0.16
N LEU A 176 11.13 -8.98 0.17
CA LEU A 176 10.28 -9.35 1.30
C LEU A 176 10.74 -10.69 1.87
N THR A 177 11.06 -10.71 3.17
CA THR A 177 11.44 -11.95 3.87
C THR A 177 10.63 -12.10 5.16
N GLY A 178 9.91 -13.20 5.31
CA GLY A 178 9.06 -13.42 6.48
C GLY A 178 8.09 -14.58 6.34
N ALA A 179 7.34 -14.84 7.38
CA ALA A 179 6.45 -16.00 7.43
C ALA A 179 5.00 -15.64 7.16
N LEU A 180 4.29 -16.53 6.46
CA LEU A 180 2.83 -16.52 6.45
C LEU A 180 2.34 -17.00 7.81
N ARG A 181 1.49 -16.19 8.46
CA ARG A 181 0.91 -16.50 9.78
C ARG A 181 -0.38 -17.33 9.67
N MET A 182 -0.49 -18.11 8.59
CA MET A 182 -1.57 -19.04 8.33
C MET A 182 -1.06 -20.30 7.63
N LYS A 183 -1.86 -21.37 7.69
CA LYS A 183 -1.64 -22.57 6.90
C LYS A 183 -2.17 -22.33 5.49
N VAL A 184 -1.40 -22.72 4.48
CA VAL A 184 -1.80 -22.69 3.06
C VAL A 184 -1.94 -24.12 2.58
N ASP A 185 -3.07 -24.44 1.96
CA ASP A 185 -3.34 -25.76 1.40
C ASP A 185 -2.87 -25.84 -0.08
N SER A 186 -3.35 -26.87 -0.78
CA SER A 186 -2.99 -27.13 -2.18
C SER A 186 -3.65 -26.18 -3.18
N SER A 187 -4.72 -25.45 -2.79
CA SER A 187 -5.34 -24.42 -3.63
C SER A 187 -4.39 -23.23 -3.83
N GLY A 188 -3.53 -22.99 -2.84
CA GLY A 188 -2.48 -21.99 -2.88
C GLY A 188 -2.97 -20.57 -2.58
N ILE A 189 -2.00 -19.70 -2.34
CA ILE A 189 -2.25 -18.28 -2.10
C ILE A 189 -1.20 -17.44 -2.80
N ASP A 190 -1.64 -16.37 -3.44
CA ASP A 190 -0.78 -15.41 -4.11
C ASP A 190 -0.31 -14.36 -3.11
N ILE A 191 0.99 -14.08 -3.13
CA ILE A 191 1.58 -12.93 -2.43
C ILE A 191 1.59 -11.78 -3.43
N MET A 192 0.70 -10.81 -3.20
CA MET A 192 0.57 -9.62 -4.03
C MET A 192 1.31 -8.45 -3.37
N VAL A 193 1.98 -7.64 -4.19
CA VAL A 193 2.71 -6.45 -3.75
C VAL A 193 2.29 -5.25 -4.57
N ALA A 194 1.70 -4.27 -3.90
CA ALA A 194 1.30 -3.00 -4.47
C ALA A 194 2.26 -1.89 -4.04
N LEU A 195 2.78 -1.12 -5.00
CA LEU A 195 3.44 0.16 -4.76
C LEU A 195 2.41 1.27 -4.98
N TYR A 196 2.12 2.01 -3.92
CA TYR A 196 1.15 3.10 -3.94
C TYR A 196 1.80 4.45 -3.61
N GLU A 197 1.15 5.54 -4.00
CA GLU A 197 1.61 6.91 -3.81
C GLU A 197 0.50 7.79 -3.20
N ASN A 198 0.89 8.68 -2.29
CA ASN A 198 0.02 9.62 -1.59
C ASN A 198 0.27 11.08 -2.00
N GLY A 199 -0.65 11.97 -1.65
CA GLY A 199 -0.49 13.41 -1.82
C GLY A 199 -0.33 13.82 -3.28
N LEU A 200 -1.06 13.15 -4.16
CA LEU A 200 -1.15 13.47 -5.57
C LEU A 200 -2.18 14.58 -5.76
N VAL A 201 -1.85 15.56 -6.60
CA VAL A 201 -2.71 16.71 -6.89
C VAL A 201 -2.75 16.90 -8.38
N THR A 202 -3.96 16.95 -8.94
CA THR A 202 -4.18 17.11 -10.38
C THR A 202 -5.16 18.24 -10.64
N ASP A 203 -4.74 19.20 -11.45
CA ASP A 203 -5.67 20.17 -12.06
C ASP A 203 -6.43 19.46 -13.18
N CYS A 204 -7.76 19.44 -13.09
CA CYS A 204 -8.63 18.80 -14.07
C CYS A 204 -9.26 19.87 -14.99
N PRO A 205 -8.65 20.21 -16.16
CA PRO A 205 -9.18 21.23 -17.05
C PRO A 205 -10.39 20.80 -17.88
N ARG A 206 -10.69 19.50 -18.01
CA ARG A 206 -11.73 18.96 -18.92
C ARG A 206 -12.51 17.82 -18.26
N GLY A 207 -13.52 17.29 -18.97
CA GLY A 207 -14.35 16.19 -18.50
C GLY A 207 -15.34 16.60 -17.42
N GLU A 208 -15.95 15.61 -16.77
CA GLU A 208 -17.03 15.85 -15.79
C GLU A 208 -16.55 16.61 -14.54
N ASN A 209 -15.26 16.55 -14.23
CA ASN A 209 -14.62 17.24 -13.10
C ASN A 209 -13.87 18.51 -13.52
N SER A 210 -14.15 19.06 -14.72
CA SER A 210 -13.50 20.28 -15.22
C SER A 210 -13.56 21.44 -14.21
N GLY A 211 -12.43 22.12 -14.04
CA GLY A 211 -12.26 23.26 -13.14
C GLY A 211 -11.97 22.89 -11.68
N ARG A 212 -11.89 21.58 -11.35
CA ARG A 212 -11.55 21.11 -10.00
C ARG A 212 -10.07 20.79 -9.87
N VAL A 213 -9.57 20.93 -8.65
CA VAL A 213 -8.29 20.38 -8.20
C VAL A 213 -8.60 19.09 -7.45
N LEU A 214 -8.11 17.97 -7.96
CA LEU A 214 -8.37 16.64 -7.39
C LEU A 214 -7.16 16.20 -6.57
N ALA A 215 -7.41 15.83 -5.32
CA ALA A 215 -6.42 15.22 -4.45
C ALA A 215 -6.66 13.70 -4.40
N ASN A 216 -5.61 12.91 -4.57
CA ASN A 216 -5.68 11.45 -4.53
C ASN A 216 -4.59 10.90 -3.59
N ASP A 217 -4.97 9.95 -2.75
CA ASP A 217 -4.09 9.23 -1.84
C ASP A 217 -4.18 7.72 -2.10
N TYR A 218 -3.16 6.99 -1.67
CA TYR A 218 -3.06 5.52 -1.78
C TYR A 218 -3.24 5.00 -3.21
N VAL A 219 -2.91 5.82 -4.21
CA VAL A 219 -3.04 5.50 -5.63
C VAL A 219 -2.02 4.43 -5.98
N VAL A 220 -2.51 3.25 -6.38
CA VAL A 220 -1.66 2.15 -6.80
C VAL A 220 -1.03 2.47 -8.14
N ARG A 221 0.30 2.59 -8.14
CA ARG A 221 1.11 2.86 -9.33
C ARG A 221 1.65 1.57 -9.96
N LYS A 222 1.87 0.52 -9.16
CA LYS A 222 2.26 -0.83 -9.60
C LYS A 222 1.64 -1.90 -8.71
N LEU A 223 1.32 -3.06 -9.29
CA LEU A 223 0.85 -4.24 -8.59
C LEU A 223 1.50 -5.46 -9.26
N GLU A 224 2.23 -6.23 -8.47
CA GLU A 224 2.89 -7.45 -8.95
C GLU A 224 2.45 -8.65 -8.11
N LYS A 225 2.32 -9.81 -8.75
CA LYS A 225 2.26 -11.07 -8.04
C LYS A 225 3.69 -11.57 -7.85
N LEU A 226 4.16 -11.61 -6.61
CA LEU A 226 5.51 -12.12 -6.31
C LEU A 226 5.61 -13.61 -6.58
N CYS A 227 4.75 -14.40 -5.94
CA CYS A 227 4.71 -15.84 -6.11
C CYS A 227 3.36 -16.40 -5.64
N THR A 228 3.10 -17.64 -6.04
CA THR A 228 2.03 -18.46 -5.48
C THR A 228 2.65 -19.47 -4.52
N VAL A 229 2.19 -19.46 -3.28
CA VAL A 229 2.61 -20.40 -2.24
C VAL A 229 1.59 -21.53 -2.14
N LYS A 230 2.04 -22.78 -2.05
CA LYS A 230 1.20 -23.98 -1.87
C LYS A 230 1.74 -24.88 -0.77
N ASP A 231 0.84 -25.64 -0.14
CA ASP A 231 1.18 -26.67 0.85
C ASP A 231 2.16 -26.18 1.92
N LEU A 232 1.94 -24.96 2.40
CA LEU A 232 2.82 -24.28 3.35
C LEU A 232 2.30 -24.44 4.78
N ALA A 233 3.12 -25.08 5.62
CA ALA A 233 2.89 -25.05 7.06
C ALA A 233 2.95 -23.62 7.59
N ALA A 234 2.11 -23.32 8.59
CA ALA A 234 2.15 -22.02 9.27
C ALA A 234 3.57 -21.75 9.80
N LYS A 235 4.04 -20.50 9.67
CA LYS A 235 5.35 -20.00 10.12
C LYS A 235 6.56 -20.36 9.22
N LYS A 236 6.38 -21.03 8.08
CA LYS A 236 7.50 -21.19 7.13
C LYS A 236 7.82 -19.85 6.48
N THR A 237 9.10 -19.50 6.46
CA THR A 237 9.61 -18.26 5.86
C THR A 237 9.57 -18.35 4.35
N VAL A 238 9.06 -17.28 3.73
CA VAL A 238 9.10 -16.99 2.30
C VAL A 238 10.04 -15.81 2.11
N SER A 239 10.86 -15.85 1.06
CA SER A 239 11.78 -14.76 0.73
C SER A 239 11.76 -14.52 -0.78
N GLU A 240 11.23 -13.38 -1.19
CA GLU A 240 11.00 -13.05 -2.60
C GLU A 240 11.38 -11.60 -2.88
N THR A 241 11.60 -11.26 -4.15
CA THR A 241 11.96 -9.90 -4.57
C THR A 241 11.14 -9.45 -5.77
N ALA A 242 10.54 -8.26 -5.68
CA ALA A 242 9.91 -7.57 -6.79
C ALA A 242 10.84 -6.49 -7.34
N HIS A 243 10.77 -6.27 -8.65
CA HIS A 243 11.40 -5.13 -9.32
C HIS A 243 10.31 -4.27 -9.96
N PHE A 244 10.26 -3.01 -9.58
CA PHE A 244 9.33 -2.03 -10.11
C PHE A 244 10.08 -0.99 -10.94
N THR A 245 9.66 -0.80 -12.19
CA THR A 245 10.04 0.40 -12.94
C THR A 245 9.29 1.59 -12.35
N VAL A 246 10.01 2.58 -11.81
CA VAL A 246 9.41 3.79 -11.23
C VAL A 246 9.06 4.82 -12.32
N TRP A 247 8.22 5.79 -11.99
CA TRP A 247 7.76 6.84 -12.91
C TRP A 247 8.60 8.12 -12.79
N ASP A 248 8.46 9.00 -13.78
CA ASP A 248 9.03 10.34 -13.73
C ASP A 248 8.48 11.13 -12.53
N GLY A 249 9.38 11.74 -11.77
CA GLY A 249 9.02 12.44 -10.54
C GLY A 249 8.73 11.52 -9.34
N PHE A 250 9.10 10.24 -9.40
CA PHE A 250 9.02 9.32 -8.28
C PHE A 250 9.60 9.92 -6.99
N ASN A 251 8.80 9.91 -5.93
CA ASN A 251 9.16 10.41 -4.62
C ASN A 251 8.86 9.33 -3.57
N SER A 252 9.91 8.70 -3.03
CA SER A 252 9.79 7.62 -2.06
C SER A 252 9.10 8.05 -0.76
N ALA A 253 9.27 9.29 -0.31
CA ALA A 253 8.60 9.82 0.89
C ALA A 253 7.07 9.85 0.75
N LYS A 254 6.55 9.90 -0.49
CA LYS A 254 5.12 9.81 -0.79
C LYS A 254 4.64 8.38 -1.02
N CYS A 255 5.53 7.40 -1.08
CA CYS A 255 5.21 6.05 -1.51
C CYS A 255 5.21 5.06 -0.36
N GLY A 256 4.35 4.05 -0.48
CA GLY A 256 4.35 2.89 0.40
C GLY A 256 4.20 1.61 -0.39
N VAL A 257 4.57 0.49 0.24
CA VAL A 257 4.33 -0.85 -0.27
C VAL A 257 3.30 -1.54 0.60
N ALA A 258 2.24 -2.04 -0.02
CA ALA A 258 1.29 -2.95 0.60
C ALA A 258 1.54 -4.37 0.10
N VAL A 259 1.52 -5.32 1.03
CA VAL A 259 1.62 -6.76 0.77
C VAL A 259 0.33 -7.39 1.25
N PHE A 260 -0.31 -8.19 0.40
CA PHE A 260 -1.52 -8.89 0.78
C PHE A 260 -1.57 -10.30 0.20
N LEU A 261 -2.18 -11.19 0.96
CA LEU A 261 -2.36 -12.59 0.59
C LEU A 261 -3.73 -12.75 -0.06
N GLN A 262 -3.74 -13.18 -1.32
CA GLN A 262 -4.94 -13.25 -2.15
C GLN A 262 -5.11 -14.65 -2.72
N ASN A 263 -6.30 -15.26 -2.60
CA ASN A 263 -6.57 -16.53 -3.26
C ASN A 263 -7.06 -16.31 -4.72
N THR A 264 -7.31 -17.40 -5.43
CA THR A 264 -7.79 -17.37 -6.83
C THR A 264 -9.17 -16.74 -6.98
N SER A 265 -9.99 -16.71 -5.93
CA SER A 265 -11.27 -15.99 -5.88
C SER A 265 -11.12 -14.53 -5.46
N LEU A 266 -9.88 -14.00 -5.48
CA LEU A 266 -9.51 -12.63 -5.10
C LEU A 266 -9.75 -12.26 -3.64
N GLN A 267 -10.09 -13.22 -2.80
CA GLN A 267 -10.36 -13.00 -1.40
C GLN A 267 -9.06 -12.79 -0.62
N ILE A 268 -9.10 -11.89 0.36
CA ILE A 268 -7.93 -11.45 1.13
C ILE A 268 -7.83 -12.20 2.46
N PHE A 269 -6.61 -12.58 2.82
CA PHE A 269 -6.29 -13.48 3.93
C PHE A 269 -5.15 -12.96 4.83
N GLY A 270 -4.77 -11.70 4.67
CA GLY A 270 -3.75 -11.07 5.48
C GLY A 270 -3.10 -9.93 4.71
N THR A 271 -2.78 -8.86 5.42
CA THR A 271 -2.29 -7.63 4.83
C THR A 271 -1.25 -6.98 5.74
N GLN A 272 -0.21 -6.40 5.14
CA GLN A 272 0.86 -5.69 5.83
C GLN A 272 1.34 -4.55 4.92
N SER A 273 1.74 -3.41 5.49
CA SER A 273 2.27 -2.28 4.72
C SER A 273 3.58 -1.79 5.29
N PHE A 274 4.37 -1.17 4.43
CA PHE A 274 5.66 -0.58 4.72
C PHE A 274 5.72 0.79 4.07
N GLN A 275 6.13 1.81 4.83
CA GLN A 275 6.48 3.10 4.25
C GLN A 275 7.83 2.97 3.57
N LEU A 276 8.00 3.57 2.39
CA LEU A 276 9.33 3.66 1.79
C LEU A 276 10.19 4.65 2.58
N PRO A 277 11.51 4.42 2.71
CA PRO A 277 12.42 5.42 3.25
C PRO A 277 12.41 6.71 2.42
N ASP A 278 12.58 7.85 3.09
CA ASP A 278 12.57 9.17 2.44
C ASP A 278 13.66 9.30 1.36
N GLU A 279 14.79 8.62 1.52
CA GLU A 279 15.89 8.58 0.56
C GLU A 279 16.27 7.14 0.23
N ILE A 280 16.10 6.77 -1.05
CA ILE A 280 16.53 5.48 -1.59
C ILE A 280 17.01 5.56 -3.04
#